data_AF-A0A0S8FP20-F1
#
_entry.id   AF-A0A0S8FP20-F1
#
_cell.length_a   1.000
_cell.length_b   1.000
_cell.length_c   1.000
_cell.angle_alpha   90.00
_cell.angle_beta   90.00
_cell.angle_gamma   90.00
#
_symmetry.space_group_name_H-M   'P 1'
#
loop_
_entity.id
_entity.type
_entity.pdbx_description
1 polymer ?
#
loop_
_entity_poly.entity_id
_entity_poly.type
_entity_poly.pdbx_seq_one_letter_code
_entity_poly.pdbx_strand_id
1 'polypeptide(L)' 'MIKKYNVFISFDIEGISAVTSWREMKKDSYDLHRVRKIATQEVNAAIRGIRKSGQTIGVITVCDSHAAGENIL' A
#
# COMPACT_ATOMS: atom_id res chain seq x y z
N MET A 1 -14.37 -28.79 -1.91
CA MET A 1 -13.39 -27.78 -2.37
C MET A 1 -13.19 -26.76 -1.27
N ILE A 2 -11.94 -26.38 -0.96
CA ILE A 2 -11.65 -25.31 0.00
C ILE A 2 -11.92 -23.96 -0.66
N LYS A 3 -12.72 -23.09 -0.02
CA LYS A 3 -13.03 -21.75 -0.53
C LYS A 3 -11.76 -20.88 -0.49
N LYS A 4 -11.42 -20.26 -1.63
CA LYS A 4 -10.31 -19.30 -1.73
C LYS A 4 -10.84 -17.88 -1.85
N TYR A 5 -10.15 -16.94 -1.22
CA TYR A 5 -10.49 -15.52 -1.27
C TYR A 5 -9.44 -14.75 -2.06
N ASN A 6 -9.86 -14.08 -3.12
CA ASN A 6 -9.04 -13.07 -3.79
C ASN A 6 -9.25 -11.73 -3.09
N VAL A 7 -8.18 -10.94 -2.97
CA VAL A 7 -8.21 -9.63 -2.29
C VAL A 7 -7.67 -8.57 -3.23
N PHE A 8 -8.37 -7.46 -3.33
CA PHE A 8 -7.91 -6.26 -4.04
C PHE A 8 -7.59 -5.18 -3.02
N ILE A 9 -6.38 -4.63 -3.08
CA ILE A 9 -5.91 -3.54 -2.24
C ILE A 9 -5.74 -2.31 -3.13
N SER A 10 -6.57 -1.30 -2.91
CA SER A 10 -6.36 0.05 -3.43
C SER A 10 -5.60 0.85 -2.38
N PHE A 11 -4.46 1.40 -2.78
CA PHE A 11 -3.57 2.17 -1.92
C PHE A 11 -3.55 3.64 -2.39
N ASP A 12 -3.57 4.59 -1.44
CA ASP A 12 -3.44 6.03 -1.68
C ASP A 12 -2.46 6.65 -0.67
N ILE A 13 -1.62 7.60 -1.08
CA ILE A 13 -0.44 8.04 -0.29
C ILE A 13 -0.78 9.06 0.79
N GLU A 14 -1.88 9.79 0.60
CA GLU A 14 -2.38 10.85 1.48
C GLU A 14 -2.75 10.31 2.87
N GLY A 15 -3.16 9.04 2.94
CA GLY A 15 -3.62 8.39 4.16
C GLY A 15 -2.58 7.55 4.89
N ILE A 16 -1.33 7.50 4.42
CA ILE A 16 -0.27 6.69 5.03
C ILE A 16 0.18 7.29 6.36
N SER A 17 0.55 6.44 7.32
CA SER A 17 1.01 6.91 8.63
C SER A 17 2.22 7.84 8.49
N ALA A 18 2.26 8.84 9.36
CA ALA A 18 3.31 9.85 9.42
C ALA A 18 3.44 10.75 8.18
N VAL A 19 2.49 10.72 7.25
CA VAL A 19 2.28 11.78 6.26
C VAL A 19 1.32 12.80 6.88
N THR A 20 1.75 14.05 6.99
CA THR A 20 0.98 15.12 7.64
C THR A 20 0.73 16.29 6.70
N SER A 21 1.43 16.35 5.57
CA SER A 21 1.31 17.41 4.59
C SER A 21 1.43 16.90 3.16
N TRP A 22 0.61 17.47 2.27
CA TRP A 22 0.71 17.35 0.82
C TRP A 22 2.07 17.79 0.26
N ARG A 23 2.87 18.55 1.01
CA ARG A 23 4.22 18.93 0.60
C ARG A 23 5.17 17.74 0.60
N GLU A 24 4.99 16.78 1.51
CA GLU A 24 5.88 15.64 1.68
C GLU A 24 5.85 14.68 0.47
N MET A 25 4.70 14.62 -0.21
CA MET A 25 4.42 13.74 -1.36
C MET A 25 4.71 14.37 -2.74
N LYS A 26 5.19 15.60 -2.82
CA LYS A 26 5.53 16.23 -4.10
C LYS A 26 6.78 15.61 -4.72
N LYS A 27 6.86 15.58 -6.06
CA LYS A 27 8.01 15.03 -6.81
C LYS A 27 9.36 15.67 -6.46
N ASP A 28 9.35 16.94 -6.07
CA ASP A 28 10.53 17.72 -5.66
C ASP A 28 10.80 17.71 -4.15
N SER A 29 10.00 16.98 -3.37
CA SER A 29 10.14 16.88 -1.92
C SER A 29 11.30 15.97 -1.53
N TYR A 30 12.13 16.42 -0.58
CA TYR A 30 13.14 15.58 0.08
C TYR A 30 12.51 14.38 0.82
N ASP A 31 11.28 14.53 1.30
CA ASP A 31 10.55 13.49 2.03
C ASP A 31 9.95 12.41 1.14
N LEU A 32 9.82 12.62 -0.18
CA LEU A 32 9.06 11.71 -1.04
C LEU A 32 9.56 10.28 -0.97
N HIS A 33 10.88 10.08 -0.95
CA HIS A 33 11.46 8.75 -0.85
C HIS A 33 11.13 8.08 0.51
N ARG A 34 11.16 8.83 1.61
CA ARG A 34 10.74 8.33 2.93
C ARG A 34 9.26 7.94 2.91
N VAL A 35 8.40 8.80 2.36
CA VAL A 35 6.95 8.56 2.26
C VAL A 35 6.67 7.29 1.46
N ARG A 36 7.27 7.12 0.28
CA ARG A 36 7.12 5.91 -0.56
C ARG A 36 7.58 4.64 0.13
N LYS A 37 8.66 4.71 0.92
CA LYS A 37 9.15 3.58 1.73
C LYS A 37 8.14 3.19 2.81
N ILE A 38 7.57 4.16 3.53
CA ILE A 38 6.55 3.89 4.55
C ILE A 38 5.29 3.32 3.90
N ALA A 39 4.82 3.92 2.81
CA ALA A 39 3.67 3.44 2.04
C ALA A 39 3.83 1.97 1.63
N THR A 40 4.98 1.63 1.06
CA THR A 40 5.32 0.25 0.67
C THR A 40 5.35 -0.69 1.89
N GLN A 41 5.87 -0.23 3.03
CA GLN A 41 5.90 -1.02 4.25
C GLN A 41 4.51 -1.29 4.83
N GLU A 42 3.59 -0.31 4.75
CA GLU A 42 2.21 -0.45 5.19
C GLU A 42 1.41 -1.39 4.29
N VAL A 43 1.51 -1.24 2.96
CA VAL A 43 0.88 -2.19 2.02
C VAL A 43 1.40 -3.61 2.29
N ASN A 44 2.70 -3.77 2.49
CA ASN A 44 3.27 -5.07 2.87
C ASN A 44 2.78 -5.56 4.24
N ALA A 45 2.51 -4.66 5.20
CA ALA A 45 1.93 -5.03 6.48
C ALA A 45 0.49 -5.54 6.32
N ALA A 46 -0.34 -4.88 5.50
CA ALA A 46 -1.68 -5.33 5.16
C ALA A 46 -1.65 -6.71 4.49
N ILE A 47 -0.77 -6.93 3.50
CA ILE A 47 -0.57 -8.23 2.84
C ILE A 47 -0.20 -9.32 3.86
N ARG A 48 0.73 -9.03 4.78
CA ARG A 48 1.10 -9.98 5.86
C ARG A 48 -0.10 -10.28 6.76
N GLY A 49 -0.90 -9.28 7.11
CA GLY A 49 -2.12 -9.46 7.88
C GLY A 49 -3.14 -10.37 7.18
N ILE A 50 -3.41 -10.10 5.90
CA ILE A 50 -4.31 -10.90 5.05
C ILE A 50 -3.84 -12.36 4.99
N ARG A 51 -2.55 -12.60 4.76
CA ARG A 51 -1.96 -13.95 4.74
C ARG A 51 -2.03 -14.67 6.09
N LYS A 52 -2.08 -13.94 7.20
CA LYS A 52 -2.20 -14.47 8.57
C LYS A 52 -3.66 -14.60 9.05
N SER A 53 -4.64 -14.27 8.21
CA SER A 53 -6.08 -14.26 8.60
C SER A 53 -6.69 -15.64 8.87
N GLY A 54 -5.96 -16.74 8.63
CA GLY A 54 -6.47 -18.11 8.71
C GLY A 54 -7.36 -18.51 7.52
N GLN A 55 -7.67 -17.58 6.61
CA GLN A 55 -8.41 -17.86 5.38
C GLN A 55 -7.47 -18.43 4.31
N THR A 56 -8.00 -19.25 3.41
CA THR A 56 -7.23 -19.65 2.22
C THR A 56 -7.23 -18.50 1.22
N ILE A 57 -6.13 -17.76 1.16
CA ILE A 57 -6.00 -16.63 0.24
C ILE A 57 -5.55 -17.13 -1.14
N GLY A 58 -6.21 -16.61 -2.18
CA GLY A 58 -5.83 -16.79 -3.58
C GLY A 58 -4.88 -15.67 -4.01
N VAL A 59 -5.33 -14.86 -4.98
CA VAL A 59 -4.56 -13.72 -5.49
C VAL A 59 -4.78 -12.49 -4.61
N ILE A 60 -3.70 -11.79 -4.29
CA ILE A 60 -3.77 -10.43 -3.73
C ILE A 60 -3.28 -9.49 -4.83
N THR A 61 -4.17 -8.65 -5.34
CA THR A 61 -3.85 -7.61 -6.32
C THR A 61 -3.70 -6.29 -5.59
N VAL A 62 -2.59 -5.59 -5.83
CA VAL A 62 -2.33 -4.26 -5.27
C VAL A 62 -2.38 -3.26 -6.42
N CYS A 63 -3.13 -2.17 -6.23
CA CYS A 63 -3.20 -1.05 -7.13
C CYS A 63 -2.73 0.21 -6.42
N ASP A 64 -1.60 0.76 -6.87
CA ASP A 64 -1.23 2.12 -6.53
C ASP A 64 -2.22 3.07 -7.19
N SER A 65 -3.15 3.58 -6.38
CA SER A 65 -4.28 4.40 -6.83
C SER A 65 -3.98 5.90 -6.66
N HIS A 66 -2.78 6.25 -6.21
CA HIS A 66 -2.38 7.64 -6.02
C HIS A 66 -1.82 8.24 -7.30
N ALA A 67 -2.44 9.31 -7.77
CA ALA A 67 -2.00 10.09 -8.94
C ALA A 67 -1.67 9.20 -10.16
N ALA A 68 -0.39 9.08 -10.52
CA ALA A 68 0.07 8.29 -11.67
C ALA A 68 0.34 6.81 -11.35
N GLY A 69 0.20 6.37 -10.09
CA GLY A 69 0.42 4.98 -9.68
C GLY A 69 1.90 4.56 -9.61
N GLU A 70 2.80 5.48 -9.29
CA GLU A 70 4.27 5.29 -9.35
C GLU A 70 4.96 5.38 -7.98
N ASN A 71 4.25 5.09 -6.88
CA ASN A 71 4.67 5.40 -5.51
C ASN A 71 5.15 4.18 -4.74
N ILE A 72 4.56 3.00 -4.94
CA ILE A 72 5.03 1.74 -4.36
C ILE A 72 6.41 1.36 -4.92
N LEU A 73 7.27 0.78 -4.06
CA LEU A 73 8.66 0.37 -4.34
C LEU A 73 8.81 -1.15 -4.45
#